data_AF-A0A512UDX5-F1
#
_entry.id   AF-A0A512UDX5-F1
#
_cell.length_a   1.000
_cell.length_b   1.000
_cell.length_c   1.000
_cell.angle_alpha   90.00
_cell.angle_beta   90.00
_cell.angle_gamma   90.00
#
_symmetry.space_group_name_H-M   'P 1'
#
loop_
_entity.id
_entity.type
_entity.pdbx_description
1 polymer ?
#
loop_
_entity_poly.entity_id
_entity_poly.type
_entity_poly.pdbx_seq_one_letter_code
_entity_poly.pdbx_strand_id
1 'polypeptide(L)'
;MPQLIEQWRRKSADGIAIGFISIWFLGDLFNLAGSLWARLLPEVISIAVWFCIADFMMIFSYFYYTTIYPKHHQVKSGPQTEAVRSDSAEAPLLRRRSSALTDIALEPESHGLFTRYVLPILFVIGAGSLGYFFAGSDSSPDDGGKDSEILMGPQIVGYLSAILYLGARIPQIIQNHKRRSVDGLSLLFFLFSTLGNLTYAGQILFYRSDSQYLLLNLSWLLGSLGTIFEDCIIFLQFYLYNGHHEAIQIA
;
A
#
# COMPACT_ATOMS: atom_id res chain seq x y z
N MET A 1 1.00 -4.14 -6.44
CA MET A 1 0.53 -3.78 -5.08
C MET A 1 1.40 -4.46 -4.01
N PRO A 2 2.52 -3.84 -3.57
CA PRO A 2 3.47 -4.48 -2.65
C PRO A 2 2.88 -4.91 -1.30
N GLN A 3 1.90 -4.16 -0.76
CA GLN A 3 1.24 -4.53 0.49
C GLN A 3 0.39 -5.80 0.35
N LEU A 4 -0.33 -5.95 -0.77
CA LEU A 4 -1.10 -7.16 -1.03
C LEU A 4 -0.19 -8.39 -1.17
N ILE A 5 0.99 -8.21 -1.80
CA ILE A 5 2.01 -9.25 -1.87
C ILE A 5 2.53 -9.60 -0.46
N GLU A 6 2.77 -8.59 0.39
CA GLU A 6 3.21 -8.81 1.78
C GLU A 6 2.17 -9.61 2.58
N GLN A 7 0.89 -9.26 2.48
CA GLN A 7 -0.21 -10.01 3.10
C GLN A 7 -0.27 -11.44 2.59
N TRP A 8 -0.15 -11.64 1.27
CA TRP A 8 -0.19 -12.97 0.67
C TRP A 8 1.01 -13.84 1.06
N ARG A 9 2.20 -13.25 1.16
CA ARG A 9 3.42 -13.94 1.61
C ARG A 9 3.33 -14.32 3.09
N ARG A 10 2.91 -13.38 3.95
CA ARG A 10 2.82 -13.60 5.41
C ARG A 10 1.60 -14.41 5.83
N LYS A 11 0.60 -14.56 4.96
CA LYS A 11 -0.72 -15.14 5.29
C LYS A 11 -1.39 -14.47 6.50
N SER A 12 -1.13 -13.17 6.68
CA SER A 12 -1.64 -12.35 7.77
C SER A 12 -1.86 -10.92 7.27
N ALA A 13 -2.83 -10.22 7.87
CA ALA A 13 -3.10 -8.81 7.64
C ALA A 13 -2.88 -7.95 8.90
N ASP A 14 -2.23 -8.47 9.94
CA ASP A 14 -2.07 -7.78 11.23
C ASP A 14 -1.22 -6.50 11.15
N GLY A 15 -0.40 -6.41 10.10
CA GLY A 15 0.48 -5.27 9.84
C GLY A 15 -0.25 -3.99 9.42
N ILE A 16 -1.38 -4.12 8.73
CA ILE A 16 -2.09 -2.99 8.15
C ILE A 16 -3.31 -2.61 8.98
N ALA A 17 -3.54 -1.31 9.14
CA ALA A 17 -4.70 -0.79 9.83
C ALA A 17 -5.93 -0.87 8.93
N ILE A 18 -7.00 -1.50 9.41
CA ILE A 18 -8.29 -1.52 8.71
C ILE A 18 -8.82 -0.12 8.45
N GLY A 19 -8.57 0.81 9.37
CA GLY A 19 -8.92 2.23 9.21
C GLY A 19 -8.19 2.87 8.03
N PHE A 20 -6.91 2.54 7.83
CA PHE A 20 -6.13 3.06 6.71
C PHE A 20 -6.74 2.63 5.37
N ILE A 21 -6.93 1.33 5.16
CA ILE A 21 -7.46 0.83 3.88
C ILE A 21 -8.92 1.20 3.66
N SER A 22 -9.75 1.33 4.71
CA SER A 22 -11.16 1.69 4.56
C SER A 22 -11.35 3.17 4.20
N ILE A 23 -10.63 4.07 4.89
CA ILE A 23 -10.70 5.51 4.61
C ILE A 23 -10.06 5.80 3.25
N TRP A 24 -8.96 5.10 2.94
CA TRP A 24 -8.28 5.27 1.65
C TRP A 24 -9.19 4.88 0.48
N PHE A 25 -9.84 3.72 0.58
CA PHE A 25 -10.81 3.27 -0.43
C PHE A 25 -11.97 4.26 -0.61
N LEU A 26 -12.46 4.83 0.50
CA LEU A 26 -13.49 5.85 0.42
C LEU A 26 -12.99 7.09 -0.34
N GLY A 27 -11.75 7.52 -0.08
CA GLY A 27 -11.09 8.59 -0.83
C GLY A 27 -11.03 8.29 -2.33
N ASP A 28 -10.69 7.07 -2.71
CA ASP A 28 -10.62 6.63 -4.11
C ASP A 28 -11.99 6.62 -4.80
N LEU A 29 -13.06 6.25 -4.08
CA LEU A 29 -14.42 6.36 -4.60
C LEU A 29 -14.82 7.81 -4.89
N PHE A 30 -14.48 8.74 -3.99
CA PHE A 30 -14.73 10.17 -4.21
C PHE A 30 -13.88 10.71 -5.36
N ASN A 31 -12.60 10.32 -5.45
CA ASN A 31 -11.72 10.72 -6.54
C ASN A 31 -12.25 10.21 -7.90
N LEU A 32 -12.70 8.95 -7.98
CA LEU A 32 -13.33 8.41 -9.18
C LEU A 32 -14.62 9.18 -9.53
N ALA A 33 -15.50 9.40 -8.55
CA ALA A 33 -16.74 10.15 -8.78
C ALA A 33 -16.48 11.59 -9.27
N GLY A 34 -15.49 12.27 -8.67
CA GLY A 34 -15.05 13.60 -9.09
C GLY A 34 -14.50 13.61 -10.51
N SER A 35 -13.66 12.61 -10.86
CA SER A 35 -13.08 12.49 -12.21
C SER A 35 -14.13 12.25 -13.29
N LEU A 36 -15.15 11.43 -13.01
CA LEU A 36 -16.28 11.17 -13.90
C LEU A 36 -17.15 12.42 -14.07
N TRP A 37 -17.42 13.14 -12.98
CA TRP A 37 -18.21 14.36 -13.01
C TRP A 37 -17.49 15.47 -13.79
N ALA A 38 -16.21 15.70 -13.52
CA ALA A 38 -15.40 16.67 -14.24
C ALA A 38 -15.11 16.27 -15.71
N ARG A 39 -15.49 15.05 -16.12
CA ARG A 39 -15.20 14.48 -17.46
C ARG A 39 -13.72 14.61 -17.80
N LEU A 40 -12.88 14.21 -16.85
CA LEU A 40 -11.43 14.20 -17.05
C LEU A 40 -11.04 13.22 -18.16
N LEU A 41 -9.78 13.34 -18.59
CA LEU A 41 -9.20 12.46 -19.60
C LEU A 41 -9.40 10.96 -19.26
N PRO A 42 -9.68 10.09 -20.25
CA PRO A 42 -9.90 8.67 -20.03
C PRO A 42 -8.77 7.98 -19.26
N GLU A 43 -7.53 8.44 -19.42
CA GLU A 43 -6.34 7.96 -18.73
C GLU A 43 -6.46 8.19 -17.21
N VAL A 44 -6.90 9.38 -16.80
CA VAL A 44 -7.08 9.74 -15.38
C VAL A 44 -8.20 8.91 -14.76
N ILE A 45 -9.31 8.75 -15.48
CA ILE A 45 -10.45 7.93 -15.03
C ILE A 45 -10.02 6.46 -14.91
N SER A 46 -9.23 5.94 -15.87
CA SER A 46 -8.73 4.57 -15.85
C SER A 46 -7.85 4.29 -14.63
N ILE A 47 -6.99 5.24 -14.26
CA ILE A 47 -6.16 5.16 -13.04
C ILE A 47 -7.05 5.15 -11.79
N ALA A 48 -8.06 6.02 -11.71
CA ALA A 48 -8.98 6.07 -10.56
C ALA A 48 -9.77 4.76 -10.40
N VAL A 49 -10.25 4.17 -11.50
CA VAL A 49 -10.90 2.85 -11.49
C VAL A 49 -9.93 1.77 -10.98
N TRP A 50 -8.69 1.77 -11.47
CA TRP A 50 -7.67 0.82 -11.04
C TRP A 50 -7.39 0.91 -9.53
N PHE A 51 -7.30 2.11 -8.97
CA PHE A 51 -7.10 2.31 -7.53
C PHE A 51 -8.26 1.75 -6.70
N CYS A 52 -9.51 2.04 -7.09
CA CYS A 52 -10.68 1.43 -6.45
C CYS A 52 -10.64 -0.11 -6.44
N ILE A 53 -10.21 -0.73 -7.55
CA ILE A 53 -10.08 -2.20 -7.64
C ILE A 53 -8.96 -2.69 -6.71
N ALA A 54 -7.81 -2.04 -6.72
CA ALA A 54 -6.68 -2.41 -5.87
C ALA A 54 -7.01 -2.32 -4.38
N ASP A 55 -7.71 -1.27 -3.97
CA ASP A 55 -8.16 -1.06 -2.61
C ASP A 55 -9.20 -2.09 -2.18
N PHE A 56 -10.16 -2.39 -3.06
CA PHE A 56 -11.09 -3.50 -2.84
C PHE A 56 -10.35 -4.83 -2.64
N MET A 57 -9.33 -5.13 -3.45
CA MET A 57 -8.52 -6.34 -3.30
C MET A 57 -7.77 -6.37 -1.96
N MET A 58 -7.25 -5.24 -1.48
CA MET A 58 -6.59 -5.18 -0.18
C MET A 58 -7.56 -5.34 1.00
N ILE A 59 -8.74 -4.73 0.93
CA ILE A 59 -9.80 -4.91 1.93
C ILE A 59 -10.26 -6.36 1.95
N PHE A 60 -10.51 -6.95 0.79
CA PHE A 60 -10.88 -8.36 0.67
C PHE A 60 -9.80 -9.27 1.28
N SER A 61 -8.53 -9.04 0.91
CA SER A 61 -7.38 -9.76 1.47
C SER A 61 -7.30 -9.63 3.00
N TYR A 62 -7.54 -8.43 3.54
CA TYR A 62 -7.59 -8.21 4.98
C TYR A 62 -8.65 -9.09 5.65
N PHE A 63 -9.90 -9.07 5.16
CA PHE A 63 -10.98 -9.89 5.73
C PHE A 63 -10.72 -11.38 5.57
N TYR A 64 -10.16 -11.80 4.44
CA TYR A 64 -9.80 -13.18 4.19
C TYR A 64 -8.80 -13.70 5.24
N TYR A 65 -7.69 -12.98 5.46
CA TYR A 65 -6.65 -13.41 6.39
C TYR A 65 -7.00 -13.24 7.87
N THR A 66 -7.90 -12.30 8.21
CA THR A 66 -8.34 -12.11 9.60
C THR A 66 -9.47 -13.05 10.01
N THR A 67 -10.38 -13.39 9.08
CA THR A 67 -11.63 -14.08 9.44
C THR A 67 -11.73 -15.50 8.88
N ILE A 68 -11.30 -15.72 7.63
CA ILE A 68 -11.52 -16.99 6.92
C ILE A 68 -10.34 -17.94 7.07
N TYR A 69 -9.12 -17.44 6.83
CA TYR A 69 -7.90 -18.24 6.88
C TYR A 69 -7.64 -18.93 8.23
N PRO A 70 -7.80 -18.26 9.39
CA PRO A 70 -7.60 -18.91 10.69
C PRO A 70 -8.58 -20.06 10.92
N LYS A 71 -9.84 -19.93 10.49
CA LYS A 71 -10.87 -20.97 10.65
C LYS A 71 -10.51 -22.23 9.86
N HIS A 72 -10.07 -22.09 8.61
CA HIS A 72 -9.71 -23.24 7.78
C HIS A 72 -8.43 -23.95 8.24
N HIS A 73 -7.48 -23.23 8.84
CA HIS A 73 -6.23 -23.83 9.32
C HIS A 73 -6.29 -24.34 10.76
N GLN A 74 -7.15 -23.78 11.61
CA GLN A 74 -7.44 -24.37 12.93
C GLN A 74 -8.23 -25.67 12.81
N VAL A 75 -9.15 -25.80 11.84
CA VAL A 75 -9.93 -27.03 11.60
C VAL A 75 -9.08 -28.21 11.11
N LYS A 76 -7.91 -27.97 10.50
CA LYS A 76 -6.95 -29.06 10.19
C LYS A 76 -6.15 -29.54 11.41
N SER A 77 -6.32 -28.90 12.58
CA SER A 77 -5.65 -29.25 13.84
C SER A 77 -6.67 -29.81 14.86
N GLY A 78 -7.33 -30.92 14.54
CA GLY A 78 -8.08 -31.78 15.49
C GLY A 78 -9.49 -32.17 15.00
N PRO A 79 -9.98 -33.43 15.23
CA PRO A 79 -9.64 -34.35 16.31
C PRO A 79 -9.10 -35.72 15.83
N GLN A 80 -8.02 -36.24 16.45
CA GLN A 80 -7.76 -37.67 16.45
C GLN A 80 -8.32 -38.27 17.76
N THR A 81 -9.23 -39.21 17.54
CA THR A 81 -10.06 -39.95 18.49
C THR A 81 -9.26 -40.70 19.57
N GLU A 82 -9.92 -40.86 20.71
CA GLU A 82 -9.54 -41.57 21.93
C GLU A 82 -9.00 -43.00 21.76
N ALA A 83 -8.26 -43.42 22.80
CA ALA A 83 -8.04 -44.78 23.29
C ALA A 83 -6.90 -45.62 22.67
N VAL A 84 -5.73 -45.61 23.32
CA VAL A 84 -5.09 -46.83 23.89
C VAL A 84 -4.29 -46.43 25.14
N ARG A 85 -4.69 -46.95 26.31
CA ARG A 85 -3.80 -47.11 27.46
C ARG A 85 -2.79 -48.20 27.12
N SER A 86 -1.51 -47.87 27.09
CA SER A 86 -0.43 -48.82 27.36
C SER A 86 0.76 -48.04 27.88
N ASP A 87 1.22 -48.42 29.07
CA ASP A 87 2.51 -48.04 29.64
C ASP A 87 3.61 -48.16 28.59
N SER A 88 4.46 -47.13 28.51
CA SER A 88 5.91 -47.18 28.25
C SER A 88 6.44 -45.76 28.07
N ALA A 89 7.22 -45.29 29.04
CA ALA A 89 8.02 -44.09 28.91
C ALA A 89 9.22 -44.39 28.00
N GLU A 90 9.18 -43.94 26.73
CA GLU A 90 10.37 -43.56 25.95
C GLU A 90 9.96 -42.85 24.64
N ALA A 91 10.75 -41.85 24.27
CA ALA A 91 10.38 -40.67 23.49
C ALA A 91 10.12 -40.88 21.97
N PRO A 92 9.19 -40.11 21.35
CA PRO A 92 9.17 -39.86 19.92
C PRO A 92 9.56 -38.40 19.62
N LEU A 93 10.81 -37.99 19.88
CA LEU A 93 11.27 -36.61 19.66
C LEU A 93 12.09 -36.36 18.40
N LEU A 94 12.33 -37.37 17.55
CA LEU A 94 13.26 -37.20 16.40
C LEU A 94 12.59 -37.07 15.03
N ARG A 95 11.29 -37.35 14.87
CA ARG A 95 10.63 -37.31 13.54
C ARG A 95 10.07 -35.94 13.14
N ARG A 96 9.74 -35.07 14.10
CA ARG A 96 9.17 -33.73 13.84
C ARG A 96 10.23 -32.68 13.47
N ARG A 97 11.49 -32.89 13.88
CA ARG A 97 12.57 -31.92 13.69
C ARG A 97 13.13 -31.91 12.26
N SER A 98 13.13 -33.06 11.56
CA SER A 98 13.67 -33.16 10.20
C SER A 98 12.82 -32.41 9.17
N SER A 99 11.49 -32.48 9.25
CA SER A 99 10.60 -31.74 8.32
C SER A 99 10.70 -30.23 8.52
N ALA A 100 10.74 -29.76 9.77
CA ALA A 100 10.87 -28.34 10.07
C ALA A 100 12.24 -27.78 9.67
N LEU A 101 13.33 -28.52 9.90
CA LEU A 101 14.67 -28.11 9.46
C LEU A 101 14.82 -28.14 7.93
N THR A 102 14.12 -29.03 7.23
CA THR A 102 14.16 -29.11 5.76
C THR A 102 13.30 -28.03 5.11
N ASP A 103 12.16 -27.66 5.71
CA ASP A 103 11.32 -26.53 5.25
C ASP A 103 11.96 -25.16 5.57
N ILE A 104 12.72 -25.05 6.66
CA ILE A 104 13.47 -23.82 7.00
C ILE A 104 14.72 -23.68 6.11
N ALA A 105 15.28 -24.78 5.60
CA ALA A 105 16.49 -24.78 4.78
C ALA A 105 16.25 -24.49 3.28
N LEU A 106 14.99 -24.27 2.84
CA LEU A 106 14.63 -24.10 1.43
C LEU A 106 14.16 -22.69 1.03
N GLU A 107 14.15 -21.71 1.94
CA GLU A 107 13.97 -20.30 1.53
C GLU A 107 15.34 -19.67 1.24
N PRO A 108 15.62 -19.22 0.00
CA PRO A 108 16.84 -18.49 -0.28
C PRO A 108 16.78 -17.12 0.40
N GLU A 109 17.40 -17.03 1.58
CA GLU A 109 17.80 -15.84 2.34
C GLU A 109 18.80 -14.97 1.54
N SER A 110 18.47 -14.59 0.29
CA SER A 110 19.33 -13.73 -0.53
C SER A 110 18.59 -12.99 -1.64
N HIS A 111 17.31 -12.65 -1.44
CA HIS A 111 16.76 -11.50 -2.14
C HIS A 111 17.46 -10.25 -1.58
N GLY A 112 18.65 -9.96 -2.11
CA GLY A 112 19.45 -8.81 -1.70
C GLY A 112 18.61 -7.54 -1.76
N LEU A 113 18.95 -6.56 -0.93
CA LEU A 113 18.26 -5.27 -0.82
C LEU A 113 17.98 -4.64 -2.20
N PHE A 114 18.88 -4.89 -3.16
CA PHE A 114 18.71 -4.58 -4.58
C PHE A 114 17.44 -5.19 -5.20
N THR A 115 17.25 -6.51 -5.15
CA THR A 115 16.09 -7.20 -5.76
C THR A 115 14.78 -6.82 -5.09
N ARG A 116 14.81 -6.54 -3.78
CA ARG A 116 13.63 -6.16 -3.02
C ARG A 116 13.20 -4.71 -3.27
N TYR A 117 14.15 -3.76 -3.34
CA TYR A 117 13.83 -2.33 -3.40
C TYR A 117 14.22 -1.66 -4.71
N VAL A 118 15.45 -1.87 -5.17
CA VAL A 118 16.00 -1.14 -6.33
C VAL A 118 15.36 -1.63 -7.63
N LEU A 119 15.26 -2.94 -7.82
CA LEU A 119 14.73 -3.53 -9.06
C LEU A 119 13.28 -3.10 -9.36
N PRO A 120 12.33 -3.14 -8.40
CA PRO A 120 10.98 -2.64 -8.63
C PRO A 120 10.92 -1.14 -8.98
N ILE A 121 11.77 -0.31 -8.37
CA ILE A 121 11.82 1.13 -8.68
C ILE A 121 12.34 1.36 -10.10
N LEU A 122 13.43 0.69 -10.49
CA LEU A 122 13.96 0.75 -11.85
C LEU A 122 12.94 0.26 -12.87
N PHE A 123 12.19 -0.80 -12.56
CA PHE A 123 11.13 -1.30 -13.42
C PHE A 123 10.05 -0.23 -13.64
N VAL A 124 9.57 0.44 -12.60
CA VAL A 124 8.56 1.50 -12.71
C VAL A 124 9.08 2.69 -13.53
N ILE A 125 10.31 3.14 -13.27
CA ILE A 125 10.93 4.24 -14.03
C ILE A 125 11.11 3.85 -15.51
N GLY A 126 11.59 2.62 -15.76
CA GLY A 126 11.80 2.10 -17.10
C GLY A 126 10.49 1.97 -17.88
N ALA A 127 9.46 1.39 -17.26
CA ALA A 127 8.13 1.28 -17.85
C ALA A 127 7.51 2.65 -18.16
N GLY A 128 7.63 3.61 -17.24
CA GLY A 128 7.15 4.98 -17.46
C GLY A 128 7.89 5.69 -18.59
N SER A 129 9.21 5.56 -18.63
CA SER A 129 10.06 6.15 -19.69
C SER A 129 9.75 5.53 -21.06
N LEU A 130 9.65 4.20 -21.14
CA LEU A 130 9.27 3.51 -22.37
C LEU A 130 7.87 3.93 -22.81
N GLY A 131 6.90 4.00 -21.89
CA GLY A 131 5.56 4.49 -22.17
C GLY A 131 5.57 5.88 -22.80
N TYR A 132 6.36 6.80 -22.27
CA TYR A 132 6.53 8.14 -22.83
C TYR A 132 7.09 8.12 -24.27
N PHE A 133 8.11 7.30 -24.54
CA PHE A 133 8.69 7.21 -25.89
C PHE A 133 7.76 6.52 -26.90
N PHE A 134 7.02 5.50 -26.48
CA PHE A 134 6.06 4.78 -27.34
C PHE A 134 4.75 5.52 -27.53
N ALA A 135 4.39 6.45 -26.64
CA ALA A 135 3.19 7.28 -26.78
C ALA A 135 3.23 8.22 -27.99
N GLY A 136 4.40 8.42 -28.62
CA GLY A 136 4.53 9.15 -29.87
C GLY A 136 4.33 10.66 -29.72
N SER A 137 5.11 11.43 -30.46
CA SER A 137 5.13 12.89 -30.51
C SER A 137 3.90 13.54 -31.16
N ASP A 138 2.75 12.85 -31.22
CA ASP A 138 1.51 13.36 -31.82
C ASP A 138 0.58 14.05 -30.81
N SER A 139 0.96 14.10 -29.53
CA SER A 139 0.33 15.00 -28.56
C SER A 139 0.82 16.43 -28.75
N SER A 140 0.29 17.10 -29.79
CA SER A 140 0.16 18.56 -29.68
C SER A 140 -0.52 18.85 -28.34
N PRO A 141 0.03 19.73 -27.48
CA PRO A 141 -0.70 20.14 -26.29
C PRO A 141 -1.97 20.80 -26.82
N ASP A 142 -3.09 20.09 -26.76
CA ASP A 142 -4.40 20.69 -26.97
C ASP A 142 -4.52 21.72 -25.86
N ASP A 143 -4.25 22.97 -26.24
CA ASP A 143 -4.35 24.14 -25.38
C ASP A 143 -5.83 24.21 -25.01
N GLY A 144 -6.15 23.55 -23.90
CA GLY A 144 -7.46 23.50 -23.29
C GLY A 144 -7.86 24.86 -22.76
N GLY A 145 -7.85 25.88 -23.61
CA GLY A 145 -8.60 27.12 -23.49
C GLY A 145 -10.09 26.85 -23.67
N LYS A 146 -10.62 25.81 -23.01
CA LYS A 146 -12.01 25.85 -22.57
C LYS A 146 -11.98 26.66 -21.31
N ASP A 147 -12.57 27.85 -21.37
CA ASP A 147 -12.97 28.64 -20.21
C ASP A 147 -13.37 27.68 -19.10
N SER A 148 -12.44 27.46 -18.16
CA SER A 148 -12.59 26.45 -17.13
C SER A 148 -13.49 27.09 -16.09
N GLU A 149 -14.77 27.16 -16.42
CA GLU A 149 -15.81 27.50 -15.47
C GLU A 149 -15.57 26.57 -14.29
N ILE A 150 -15.19 27.16 -13.15
CA ILE A 150 -14.79 26.41 -11.96
C ILE A 150 -16.01 25.62 -11.55
N LEU A 151 -16.04 24.35 -11.95
CA LEU A 151 -17.13 23.47 -11.59
C LEU A 151 -16.99 23.18 -10.10
N MET A 152 -17.72 23.96 -9.32
CA MET A 152 -17.61 23.96 -7.85
C MET A 152 -17.86 22.57 -7.26
N GLY A 153 -18.73 21.77 -7.88
CA GLY A 153 -19.01 20.39 -7.49
C GLY A 153 -17.76 19.50 -7.47
N PRO A 154 -17.12 19.24 -8.63
CA PRO A 154 -15.87 18.48 -8.69
C PRO A 154 -14.75 19.00 -7.79
N GLN A 155 -14.61 20.32 -7.61
CA GLN A 155 -13.62 20.90 -6.69
C GLN A 155 -13.91 20.50 -5.24
N ILE A 156 -15.15 20.60 -4.77
CA ILE A 156 -15.56 20.16 -3.43
C ILE A 156 -15.27 18.66 -3.24
N VAL A 157 -15.60 17.83 -4.24
CA VAL A 157 -15.32 16.39 -4.20
C VAL A 157 -13.82 16.12 -4.14
N GLY A 158 -13.01 16.87 -4.90
CA GLY A 158 -11.55 16.81 -4.85
C GLY A 158 -11.01 17.14 -3.46
N TYR A 159 -11.46 18.23 -2.84
CA TYR A 159 -11.06 18.56 -1.45
C TYR A 159 -11.51 17.50 -0.44
N LEU A 160 -12.70 16.92 -0.60
CA LEU A 160 -13.16 15.83 0.26
C LEU A 160 -12.27 14.59 0.12
N SER A 161 -11.91 14.20 -1.11
CA SER A 161 -10.96 13.10 -1.33
C SER A 161 -9.59 13.39 -0.73
N ALA A 162 -9.07 14.63 -0.84
CA ALA A 162 -7.81 15.03 -0.24
C ALA A 162 -7.84 14.89 1.29
N ILE A 163 -8.92 15.34 1.94
CA ILE A 163 -9.10 15.18 3.40
C ILE A 163 -9.13 13.71 3.79
N LEU A 164 -9.83 12.86 3.03
CA LEU A 164 -9.87 11.42 3.28
C LEU A 164 -8.49 10.78 3.11
N TYR A 165 -7.74 11.18 2.08
CA TYR A 165 -6.38 10.67 1.86
C TYR A 165 -5.45 11.00 3.01
N LEU A 166 -5.46 12.24 3.50
CA LEU A 166 -4.68 12.61 4.69
C LEU A 166 -5.18 11.83 5.93
N GLY A 167 -6.50 11.81 6.12
CA GLY A 167 -7.14 11.08 7.22
C GLY A 167 -6.82 9.58 7.24
N ALA A 168 -6.55 8.97 6.09
CA ALA A 168 -6.29 7.53 5.98
C ALA A 168 -4.98 7.12 6.67
N ARG A 169 -3.91 7.90 6.54
CA ARG A 169 -2.59 7.50 7.07
C ARG A 169 -2.55 7.51 8.60
N ILE A 170 -3.35 8.39 9.21
CA ILE A 170 -3.42 8.57 10.67
C ILE A 170 -3.70 7.25 11.42
N PRO A 171 -4.73 6.45 11.08
CA PRO A 171 -4.94 5.12 11.63
C PRO A 171 -3.71 4.21 11.60
N GLN A 172 -2.95 4.20 10.48
CA GLN A 172 -1.75 3.37 10.37
C GLN A 172 -0.65 3.88 11.30
N ILE A 173 -0.40 5.19 11.33
CA ILE A 173 0.58 5.82 12.22
C ILE A 173 0.27 5.48 13.68
N ILE A 174 -1.00 5.58 14.07
CA ILE A 174 -1.46 5.25 15.43
C ILE A 174 -1.29 3.75 15.71
N GLN A 175 -1.66 2.87 14.77
CA GLN A 175 -1.51 1.43 14.94
C GLN A 175 -0.06 1.01 15.11
N ASN A 176 0.84 1.53 14.27
CA ASN A 176 2.28 1.29 14.38
C ASN A 176 2.81 1.74 15.75
N HIS A 177 2.41 2.93 16.21
CA HIS A 177 2.85 3.46 17.50
C HIS A 177 2.31 2.64 18.68
N LYS A 178 1.04 2.22 18.63
CA LYS A 178 0.43 1.37 19.66
C LYS A 178 1.06 -0.01 19.72
N ARG A 179 1.35 -0.63 18.57
CA ARG A 179 2.00 -1.94 18.48
C ARG A 179 3.50 -1.89 18.77
N ARG A 180 4.11 -0.69 18.71
CA ARG A 180 5.58 -0.50 18.76
C ARG A 180 6.32 -1.38 17.75
N SER A 181 5.69 -1.65 16.62
CA SER A 181 6.20 -2.50 15.55
C SER A 181 5.55 -2.11 14.22
N VAL A 182 6.32 -2.26 13.15
CA VAL A 182 5.88 -2.15 11.74
C VAL A 182 5.77 -3.52 11.07
N ASP A 183 5.76 -4.60 11.85
CA ASP A 183 5.70 -5.95 11.33
C ASP A 183 4.41 -6.19 10.54
N GLY A 184 4.59 -6.69 9.31
CA GLY A 184 3.52 -6.94 8.34
C GLY A 184 3.18 -5.75 7.45
N LEU A 185 3.86 -4.61 7.64
CA LEU A 185 3.70 -3.42 6.80
C LEU A 185 4.75 -3.43 5.68
N SER A 186 4.33 -3.15 4.46
CA SER A 186 5.21 -3.13 3.28
C SER A 186 5.85 -1.76 3.10
N LEU A 187 7.15 -1.65 3.38
CA LEU A 187 7.90 -0.40 3.15
C LEU A 187 7.83 0.06 1.68
N LEU A 188 7.86 -0.89 0.73
CA LEU A 188 7.77 -0.61 -0.72
C LEU A 188 6.47 0.09 -1.10
N PHE A 189 5.37 -0.26 -0.45
CA PHE A 189 4.07 0.33 -0.71
C PHE A 189 4.09 1.84 -0.38
N PHE A 190 4.64 2.21 0.78
CA PHE A 190 4.83 3.61 1.16
C PHE A 190 5.87 4.32 0.30
N LEU A 191 6.97 3.63 -0.07
CA LEU A 191 7.99 4.22 -0.94
C LEU A 191 7.42 4.59 -2.32
N PHE A 192 6.62 3.72 -2.93
CA PHE A 192 5.95 4.05 -4.19
C PHE A 192 4.87 5.13 -4.03
N SER A 193 4.13 5.14 -2.92
CA SER A 193 3.21 6.23 -2.60
C SER A 193 3.94 7.57 -2.55
N THR A 194 5.04 7.66 -1.81
CA THR A 194 5.82 8.90 -1.67
C THR A 194 6.45 9.32 -2.99
N LEU A 195 7.06 8.40 -3.75
CA LEU A 195 7.65 8.74 -5.05
C LEU A 195 6.60 9.22 -6.06
N GLY A 196 5.45 8.52 -6.12
CA GLY A 196 4.31 8.93 -6.95
C GLY A 196 3.83 10.33 -6.58
N ASN A 197 3.58 10.58 -5.30
CA ASN A 197 3.18 11.90 -4.81
C ASN A 197 4.23 12.99 -5.06
N LEU A 198 5.51 12.68 -4.88
CA LEU A 198 6.60 13.63 -5.14
C LEU A 198 6.63 14.03 -6.62
N THR A 199 6.55 13.06 -7.53
CA THR A 199 6.50 13.34 -8.98
C THR A 199 5.22 14.08 -9.37
N TYR A 200 4.09 13.75 -8.75
CA TYR A 200 2.81 14.39 -8.99
C TYR A 200 2.75 15.85 -8.49
N ALA A 201 3.27 16.13 -7.30
CA ALA A 201 3.42 17.50 -6.80
C ALA A 201 4.43 18.29 -7.64
N GLY A 202 5.54 17.65 -8.03
CA GLY A 202 6.55 18.22 -8.91
C GLY A 202 5.98 18.67 -10.25
N GLN A 203 5.19 17.84 -10.93
CA GLN A 203 4.57 18.25 -12.21
C GLN A 203 3.68 19.48 -12.05
N ILE A 204 2.89 19.60 -10.97
CA ILE A 204 2.04 20.77 -10.75
C ILE A 204 2.91 22.02 -10.54
N LEU A 205 3.94 21.92 -9.70
CA LEU A 205 4.78 23.06 -9.36
C LEU A 205 5.67 23.54 -10.53
N PHE A 206 6.13 22.62 -11.39
CA PHE A 206 7.06 22.91 -12.47
C PHE A 206 6.42 23.06 -13.86
N TYR A 207 5.14 22.68 -14.03
CA TYR A 207 4.46 22.82 -15.33
C TYR A 207 4.14 24.27 -15.68
N ARG A 208 3.51 25.02 -14.76
CA ARG A 208 3.14 26.42 -14.98
C ARG A 208 3.13 27.23 -13.68
N SER A 209 3.85 28.33 -13.63
CA SER A 209 3.90 29.25 -12.48
C SER A 209 2.75 30.27 -12.46
N ASP A 210 1.55 29.84 -12.86
CA ASP A 210 0.34 30.67 -12.84
C ASP A 210 -0.46 30.41 -11.56
N SER A 211 -0.79 31.48 -10.83
CA SER A 211 -1.57 31.41 -9.59
C SER A 211 -2.96 30.80 -9.81
N GLN A 212 -3.61 31.04 -10.96
CA GLN A 212 -4.91 30.44 -11.25
C GLN A 212 -4.78 28.92 -11.45
N TYR A 213 -3.78 28.49 -12.22
CA TYR A 213 -3.45 27.06 -12.36
C TYR A 213 -3.13 26.39 -11.02
N LEU A 214 -2.36 27.05 -10.16
CA LEU A 214 -2.01 26.51 -8.84
C LEU A 214 -3.24 26.39 -7.94
N LEU A 215 -4.12 27.41 -7.93
CA LEU A 215 -5.38 27.38 -7.18
C LEU A 215 -6.31 26.27 -7.68
N LEU A 216 -6.39 26.08 -8.99
CA LEU A 216 -7.17 25.00 -9.60
C LEU A 216 -6.68 23.62 -9.17
N ASN A 217 -5.38 23.44 -8.97
CA ASN A 217 -4.77 22.17 -8.59
C ASN A 217 -4.49 22.04 -7.07
N LEU A 218 -4.92 23.02 -6.27
CA LEU A 218 -4.49 23.14 -4.88
C LEU A 218 -4.93 21.97 -4.00
N SER A 219 -6.12 21.40 -4.23
CA SER A 219 -6.62 20.25 -3.48
C SER A 219 -5.71 19.02 -3.67
N TRP A 220 -5.31 18.74 -4.91
CA TRP A 220 -4.41 17.65 -5.23
C TRP A 220 -2.99 17.91 -4.72
N LEU A 221 -2.49 19.15 -4.83
CA LEU A 221 -1.18 19.52 -4.30
C LEU A 221 -1.12 19.35 -2.77
N LEU A 222 -2.17 19.82 -2.06
CA LEU A 222 -2.28 19.69 -0.61
C LEU A 222 -2.34 18.22 -0.19
N GLY A 223 -3.17 17.41 -0.86
CA GLY A 223 -3.27 15.98 -0.61
C GLY A 223 -1.93 15.27 -0.83
N SER A 224 -1.20 15.65 -1.87
CA SER A 224 0.09 15.06 -2.22
C SER A 224 1.20 15.41 -1.21
N LEU A 225 1.36 16.69 -0.89
CA LEU A 225 2.35 17.15 0.08
C LEU A 225 2.06 16.63 1.50
N GLY A 226 0.79 16.60 1.91
CA GLY A 226 0.41 16.06 3.20
C GLY A 226 0.64 14.54 3.28
N THR A 227 0.36 13.79 2.20
CA THR A 227 0.67 12.36 2.13
C THR A 227 2.18 12.10 2.25
N ILE A 228 3.02 12.91 1.57
CA ILE A 228 4.49 12.80 1.69
C ILE A 228 4.91 13.01 3.14
N PHE A 229 4.36 14.02 3.82
CA PHE A 229 4.66 14.29 5.22
C PHE A 229 4.28 13.11 6.13
N GLU A 230 3.10 12.54 5.95
CA GLU A 230 2.62 11.38 6.72
C GLU A 230 3.45 10.12 6.44
N ASP A 231 3.81 9.88 5.18
CA ASP A 231 4.69 8.77 4.79
C ASP A 231 6.08 8.93 5.44
N CYS A 232 6.61 10.15 5.55
CA CYS A 232 7.86 10.41 6.30
C CYS A 232 7.76 10.00 7.78
N ILE A 233 6.62 10.22 8.43
CA ILE A 233 6.38 9.75 9.81
C ILE A 233 6.41 8.22 9.85
N ILE A 234 5.80 7.55 8.87
CA ILE A 234 5.81 6.09 8.77
C ILE A 234 7.23 5.57 8.52
N PHE A 235 8.03 6.22 7.66
CA PHE A 235 9.45 5.86 7.47
C PHE A 235 10.26 6.01 8.75
N LEU A 236 10.01 7.05 9.54
CA LEU A 236 10.61 7.20 10.86
C LEU A 236 10.21 6.04 11.79
N GLN A 237 8.95 5.60 11.76
CA GLN A 237 8.51 4.42 12.52
C GLN A 237 9.21 3.14 12.04
N PHE A 238 9.41 2.96 10.73
CA PHE A 238 10.19 1.85 10.18
C PHE A 238 11.62 1.86 10.73
N TYR A 239 12.26 3.03 10.79
CA TYR A 239 13.61 3.17 11.35
C TYR A 239 13.65 2.88 12.86
N LEU A 240 12.74 3.48 13.64
CA LEU A 240 12.74 3.38 15.10
C LEU A 240 12.37 1.98 15.62
N TYR A 241 11.42 1.30 14.96
CA TYR A 241 10.91 0.01 15.42
C TYR A 241 11.69 -1.18 14.86
N ASN A 242 12.44 -1.04 13.75
CA ASN A 242 13.40 -2.08 13.35
C ASN A 242 14.48 -2.30 14.41
N GLY A 243 14.98 -1.23 15.04
CA GLY A 243 16.04 -1.32 16.06
C GLY A 243 15.62 -1.94 17.39
N HIS A 244 14.32 -1.97 17.70
CA HIS A 244 13.81 -2.58 18.94
C HIS A 244 13.86 -4.11 18.91
N HIS A 245 13.78 -4.73 17.72
CA HIS A 245 13.89 -6.18 17.58
C HIS A 245 15.31 -6.69 17.85
N GLU A 246 16.34 -5.92 17.47
CA GLU A 246 17.75 -6.28 17.76
C GLU A 246 18.07 -6.12 19.25
N ALA A 247 17.60 -5.06 19.90
CA ALA A 247 17.89 -4.81 21.32
C ALA A 247 17.25 -5.83 22.28
N ILE A 248 16.05 -6.35 21.95
CA ILE A 248 15.36 -7.37 22.77
C ILE A 248 15.93 -8.78 22.53
N GLN A 249 16.53 -9.06 21.37
CA GLN A 249 17.17 -10.35 21.11
C GLN A 249 18.58 -10.46 21.72
N ILE A 250 19.19 -9.34 22.11
CA ILE A 250 20.54 -9.28 22.70
C ILE A 250 20.49 -9.16 24.24
N ALA A 251 19.31 -8.87 24.84
CA ALA A 251 19.09 -8.73 26.28
C ALA A 251 18.48 -9.99 26.90
#